data_AF-A0A9D1NIW4-F1
#
_entry.id   AF-A0A9D1NIW4-F1
#
_cell.length_a   1.000
_cell.length_b   1.000
_cell.length_c   1.000
_cell.angle_alpha   90.00
_cell.angle_beta   90.00
_cell.angle_gamma   90.00
#
_symmetry.space_group_name_H-M   'P 1'
#
loop_
_entity.id
_entity.type
_entity.pdbx_description
1 polymer ?
#
loop_
_entity_poly.entity_id
_entity_poly.type
_entity_poly.pdbx_seq_one_letter_code
_entity_poly.pdbx_strand_id
1 'polypeptide(L)'
;MMKRVAEALRRPGVFVALAFIAFYRKIVSPALRLLSGGNGFCRFSPTCSEYARQALLKHGFFTGTLLAAWRVLRCNPFSRGGNDPVPAPGEPLFRRMRVGIFGGSFDPPHRAHLSLAEAAFSELKLDRLIFVPAAQSPLKTRAPGASGALRLAMLRAALAPFPRAEISSWELEQGGTSWSVRTVEHFEDAFPRADFFWIFGADQLALLDKWRDAERLCRKVKFAVMCRDAAALPPVSAALRGVARVVPLAIPPMDLSSTEIRAKVAAGKIDELRGCVPAEVLTIIRENHLYRYGSNEENSGKDQARRDRASDAGEKDRPRQAREGESVRGGEA
;
A
#
# COMPACT_ATOMS: atom_id res chain seq x y z
N MET A 1 1.81 -11.93 32.42
CA MET A 1 0.65 -12.54 31.73
C MET A 1 -0.06 -13.60 32.59
N MET A 2 0.66 -14.56 33.20
CA MET A 2 0.06 -15.65 33.99
C MET A 2 -0.71 -15.20 35.25
N LYS A 3 -0.21 -14.20 36.00
CA LYS A 3 -0.89 -13.70 37.21
C LYS A 3 -2.30 -13.15 36.92
N ARG A 4 -2.46 -12.37 35.84
CA ARG A 4 -3.76 -11.80 35.42
C ARG A 4 -4.75 -12.86 34.93
N VAL A 5 -4.26 -13.92 34.29
CA VAL A 5 -5.11 -15.05 33.86
C VAL A 5 -5.63 -15.80 35.07
N ALA A 6 -4.77 -16.09 36.06
CA ALA A 6 -5.18 -16.74 37.30
C ALA A 6 -6.18 -15.88 38.10
N GLU A 7 -6.01 -14.56 38.10
CA GLU A 7 -6.92 -13.63 38.76
C GLU A 7 -8.28 -13.48 38.04
N ALA A 8 -8.29 -13.48 36.70
CA ALA A 8 -9.51 -13.51 35.92
C ALA A 8 -10.30 -14.82 36.10
N LEU A 9 -9.59 -15.96 36.20
CA LEU A 9 -10.19 -17.28 36.46
C LEU A 9 -10.77 -17.42 37.87
N ARG A 10 -10.37 -16.58 38.83
CA ARG A 10 -10.97 -16.52 40.17
C ARG A 10 -12.34 -15.84 40.20
N ARG A 11 -12.75 -15.16 39.11
CA ARG A 11 -14.06 -14.51 39.02
C ARG A 11 -15.09 -15.54 38.50
N PRO A 12 -16.14 -15.87 39.26
CA PRO A 12 -17.06 -16.97 38.90
C PRO A 12 -17.74 -16.73 37.55
N GLY A 13 -18.15 -15.48 37.24
CA GLY A 13 -18.75 -15.15 35.94
C GLY A 13 -17.81 -15.34 34.75
N VAL A 14 -16.52 -15.01 34.90
CA VAL A 14 -15.52 -15.21 33.83
C VAL A 14 -15.25 -16.69 33.63
N PHE A 15 -15.12 -17.47 34.71
CA PHE A 15 -14.90 -18.91 34.66
C PHE A 15 -16.04 -19.63 33.93
N VAL A 16 -17.29 -19.36 34.31
CA VAL A 16 -18.48 -19.95 33.68
C VAL A 16 -18.53 -19.61 32.19
N ALA A 17 -18.32 -18.33 31.83
CA ALA A 17 -18.31 -17.91 30.42
C ALA A 17 -17.18 -18.59 29.61
N LEU A 18 -15.98 -18.74 30.19
CA LEU A 18 -14.88 -19.46 29.55
C LEU A 18 -15.18 -20.96 29.39
N ALA A 19 -15.86 -21.58 30.34
CA ALA A 19 -16.30 -22.98 30.24
C ALA A 19 -17.28 -23.17 29.07
N PHE A 20 -18.25 -22.26 28.89
CA PHE A 20 -19.15 -22.27 27.73
C PHE A 20 -18.41 -22.09 26.40
N ILE A 21 -17.44 -21.15 26.33
CA ILE A 21 -16.64 -20.96 25.12
C ILE A 21 -15.79 -22.21 24.82
N ALA A 22 -15.23 -22.85 25.84
CA ALA A 22 -14.46 -24.08 25.69
C ALA A 22 -15.34 -25.25 25.19
N PHE A 23 -16.54 -25.39 25.74
CA PHE A 23 -17.55 -26.35 25.29
C PHE A 23 -17.92 -26.12 23.82
N TYR A 24 -18.26 -24.87 23.46
CA TYR A 24 -18.57 -24.50 22.08
C TYR A 24 -17.42 -24.84 21.12
N ARG A 25 -16.17 -24.53 21.47
CA ARG A 25 -15.01 -24.81 20.61
C ARG A 25 -14.70 -26.29 20.45
N LYS A 26 -14.90 -27.10 21.50
CA LYS A 26 -14.58 -28.53 21.47
C LYS A 26 -15.67 -29.37 20.83
N ILE A 27 -16.94 -28.98 20.98
CA ILE A 27 -18.07 -29.84 20.63
C ILE A 27 -18.90 -29.23 19.50
N VAL A 28 -19.31 -27.97 19.63
CA VAL A 28 -20.25 -27.34 18.68
C VAL A 28 -19.56 -26.88 17.40
N SER A 29 -18.36 -26.29 17.50
CA SER A 29 -17.63 -25.73 16.35
C SER A 29 -17.19 -26.79 15.32
N PRO A 30 -16.70 -27.98 15.70
CA PRO A 30 -16.39 -29.05 14.74
C PRO A 30 -17.66 -29.61 14.09
N ALA A 31 -18.73 -29.81 14.87
CA ALA A 31 -20.01 -30.29 14.37
C ALA A 31 -20.64 -29.33 13.35
N LEU A 32 -20.65 -28.02 13.63
CA LEU A 32 -21.12 -27.00 12.68
C LEU A 32 -20.28 -26.97 11.40
N ARG A 33 -18.95 -27.11 11.49
CA ARG A 33 -18.08 -27.17 10.30
C ARG A 33 -18.34 -28.40 9.45
N LEU A 34 -18.62 -29.53 10.09
CA LEU A 34 -18.97 -30.78 9.40
C LEU A 34 -20.33 -30.65 8.70
N LEU A 35 -21.33 -30.06 9.36
CA LEU A 35 -22.68 -29.87 8.83
C LEU A 35 -22.77 -28.77 7.75
N SER A 36 -21.93 -27.74 7.82
CA SER A 36 -21.90 -26.62 6.85
C SER A 36 -20.85 -26.78 5.75
N GLY A 37 -20.34 -28.00 5.51
CA GLY A 37 -19.48 -28.31 4.36
C GLY A 37 -18.08 -27.69 4.40
N GLY A 38 -17.48 -27.50 5.59
CA GLY A 38 -16.05 -27.14 5.75
C GLY A 38 -15.63 -25.73 5.31
N ASN A 39 -16.46 -24.98 4.59
CA ASN A 39 -16.10 -23.72 3.93
C ASN A 39 -16.18 -22.46 4.82
N GLY A 40 -16.29 -22.62 6.14
CA GLY A 40 -16.40 -21.51 7.09
C GLY A 40 -15.05 -20.84 7.38
N PHE A 41 -14.44 -20.16 6.40
CA PHE A 41 -13.35 -19.24 6.71
C PHE A 41 -13.88 -18.17 7.66
N CYS A 42 -13.29 -18.08 8.86
CA CYS A 42 -13.60 -16.99 9.77
C CYS A 42 -13.21 -15.69 9.09
N ARG A 43 -14.22 -14.84 8.84
CA ARG A 43 -14.09 -13.51 8.23
C ARG A 43 -13.14 -12.59 8.99
N PHE A 44 -12.81 -12.96 10.22
CA PHE A 44 -12.23 -12.11 11.23
C PHE A 44 -11.12 -12.88 11.97
N SER A 45 -9.96 -12.25 12.14
CA SER A 45 -8.82 -12.79 12.88
C SER A 45 -8.55 -11.92 14.12
N PRO A 46 -8.46 -12.48 15.34
CA PRO A 46 -8.82 -13.85 15.70
C PRO A 46 -10.33 -14.13 15.50
N THR A 47 -10.71 -15.41 15.50
CA THR A 47 -12.09 -15.87 15.35
C THR A 47 -13.00 -15.32 16.47
N CYS A 48 -14.32 -15.27 16.27
CA CYS A 48 -15.25 -14.72 17.28
C CYS A 48 -15.12 -15.42 18.65
N SER A 49 -14.90 -16.73 18.68
CA SER A 49 -14.75 -17.49 19.93
C SER A 49 -13.40 -17.25 20.61
N GLU A 50 -12.31 -17.08 19.86
CA GLU A 50 -11.02 -16.69 20.41
C GLU A 50 -11.01 -15.23 20.89
N TYR A 51 -11.67 -14.33 20.14
CA TYR A 51 -11.90 -12.95 20.55
C TYR A 51 -12.68 -12.89 21.87
N ALA A 52 -13.79 -13.63 21.98
CA ALA A 52 -14.59 -13.68 23.21
C ALA A 52 -13.77 -14.17 24.41
N ARG A 53 -12.96 -15.22 24.22
CA ARG A 53 -12.05 -15.74 25.25
C ARG A 53 -11.06 -14.68 25.70
N GLN A 54 -10.41 -14.00 24.75
CA GLN A 54 -9.45 -12.94 25.04
C GLN A 54 -10.11 -11.73 25.72
N ALA A 55 -11.33 -11.37 25.32
CA ALA A 55 -12.08 -10.25 25.88
C ALA A 55 -12.45 -10.48 27.34
N LEU A 56 -12.95 -11.67 27.67
CA LEU A 56 -13.25 -12.07 29.05
C LEU A 56 -12.00 -12.09 29.95
N LEU A 57 -10.88 -12.61 29.43
CA LEU A 57 -9.62 -12.66 30.17
C LEU A 57 -9.00 -11.27 30.39
N LYS A 58 -9.11 -10.36 29.41
CA LYS A 58 -8.52 -9.01 29.49
C LYS A 58 -9.38 -8.01 30.26
N HIS A 59 -10.70 -8.05 30.08
CA HIS A 59 -11.62 -7.00 30.54
C HIS A 59 -12.65 -7.47 31.58
N GLY A 60 -12.66 -8.76 31.91
CA GLY A 60 -13.63 -9.34 32.83
C GLY A 60 -14.99 -9.62 32.18
N PHE A 61 -15.97 -10.04 32.98
CA PHE A 61 -17.23 -10.59 32.49
C PHE A 61 -18.05 -9.57 31.69
N PHE A 62 -18.38 -8.41 32.27
CA PHE A 62 -19.29 -7.45 31.64
C PHE A 62 -18.71 -6.83 30.35
N THR A 63 -17.58 -6.15 30.45
CA THR A 63 -16.91 -5.50 29.31
C THR A 63 -16.46 -6.54 28.28
N GLY A 64 -15.98 -7.70 28.72
CA GLY A 64 -15.60 -8.80 27.83
C GLY A 64 -16.79 -9.36 27.06
N THR A 65 -17.95 -9.51 27.71
CA THR A 65 -19.20 -9.96 27.07
C THR A 65 -19.73 -8.93 26.09
N LEU A 66 -19.70 -7.63 26.42
CA LEU A 66 -20.11 -6.56 25.52
C LEU A 66 -19.25 -6.53 24.25
N LEU A 67 -17.92 -6.63 24.40
CA LEU A 67 -16.98 -6.73 23.28
C LEU A 67 -17.22 -7.96 22.42
N ALA A 68 -17.45 -9.12 23.04
CA ALA A 68 -17.76 -10.37 22.35
C ALA A 68 -19.09 -10.29 21.58
N ALA A 69 -20.14 -9.75 22.20
CA ALA A 69 -21.45 -9.56 21.58
C ALA A 69 -21.36 -8.63 20.36
N TRP A 70 -20.70 -7.47 20.53
CA TRP A 70 -20.47 -6.53 19.43
C TRP A 70 -19.67 -7.15 18.28
N ARG A 71 -18.68 -7.98 18.59
CA ARG A 71 -17.89 -8.73 17.60
C ARG A 71 -18.77 -9.69 16.79
N VAL A 72 -19.65 -10.45 17.45
CA VAL A 72 -20.57 -11.39 16.79
C VAL A 72 -21.56 -10.65 15.90
N LEU A 73 -22.14 -9.53 16.36
CA LEU A 73 -23.07 -8.71 15.57
C LEU A 73 -22.42 -8.14 14.29
N ARG A 74 -21.15 -7.75 14.34
CA ARG A 74 -20.38 -7.29 13.16
C ARG A 74 -19.95 -8.41 12.22
N CYS A 75 -19.99 -9.67 12.66
CA CYS A 75 -19.61 -10.85 11.87
C CYS A 75 -20.77 -11.32 10.96
N ASN A 76 -21.26 -10.43 10.10
CA ASN A 76 -22.35 -10.70 9.16
C ASN A 76 -21.82 -10.89 7.70
N PRO A 77 -22.65 -11.43 6.78
CA PRO A 77 -22.26 -11.71 5.39
C PRO A 77 -21.78 -10.51 4.57
N PHE A 78 -22.13 -9.28 4.97
CA PHE A 78 -21.78 -8.04 4.26
C PHE A 78 -20.52 -7.36 4.83
N SER A 79 -19.96 -7.85 5.93
CA SER A 79 -18.75 -7.28 6.53
C SER A 79 -17.49 -7.65 5.74
N ARG A 80 -16.55 -6.73 5.46
CA ARG A 80 -15.30 -7.11 4.75
C ARG A 80 -14.35 -7.98 5.58
N GLY A 81 -14.58 -8.09 6.89
CA GLY A 81 -13.70 -8.86 7.77
C GLY A 81 -12.36 -8.19 8.06
N GLY A 82 -11.41 -8.95 8.61
CA GLY A 82 -10.04 -8.50 8.84
C GLY A 82 -9.44 -8.83 10.20
N ASN A 83 -8.27 -8.26 10.50
CA ASN A 83 -7.63 -8.37 11.81
C ASN A 83 -8.27 -7.38 12.79
N ASP A 84 -8.85 -7.88 13.88
CA ASP A 84 -9.49 -7.08 14.95
C ASP A 84 -9.20 -7.76 16.29
N PRO A 85 -8.00 -7.52 16.86
CA PRO A 85 -7.62 -8.06 18.16
C PRO A 85 -8.39 -7.36 19.29
N VAL A 86 -8.57 -8.06 20.41
CA VAL A 86 -9.22 -7.46 21.59
C VAL A 86 -8.41 -6.25 22.08
N PRO A 87 -9.04 -5.06 22.24
CA PRO A 87 -8.39 -3.84 22.71
C PRO A 87 -7.60 -4.06 24.02
N ALA A 88 -6.50 -3.34 24.20
CA ALA A 88 -5.76 -3.40 25.46
C ALA A 88 -6.56 -2.74 26.60
N PRO A 89 -6.43 -3.20 27.86
CA PRO A 89 -7.04 -2.51 29.00
C PRO A 89 -6.62 -1.03 29.05
N GLY A 90 -7.60 -0.13 29.13
CA GLY A 90 -7.37 1.33 29.09
C GLY A 90 -7.43 1.96 27.69
N GLU A 91 -7.48 1.16 26.61
CA GLU A 91 -7.80 1.68 25.28
C GLU A 91 -9.33 1.79 25.10
N PRO A 92 -9.82 2.82 24.37
CA PRO A 92 -11.25 3.00 24.15
C PRO A 92 -11.85 1.80 23.40
N LEU A 93 -12.99 1.31 23.89
CA LEU A 93 -13.72 0.14 23.35
C LEU A 93 -14.13 0.32 21.88
N PHE A 94 -14.29 1.56 21.44
CA PHE A 94 -14.62 1.94 20.07
C PHE A 94 -13.60 2.94 19.55
N ARG A 95 -12.39 2.46 19.24
CA ARG A 95 -11.40 3.28 18.56
C ARG A 95 -11.69 3.31 17.06
N ARG A 96 -11.62 4.50 16.46
CA ARG A 96 -11.66 4.65 15.00
C ARG A 96 -10.45 3.95 14.37
N MET A 97 -10.68 3.30 13.24
CA MET A 97 -9.60 2.70 12.45
C MET A 97 -8.58 3.77 12.10
N ARG A 98 -7.29 3.51 12.28
CA ARG A 98 -6.22 4.46 11.92
C ARG A 98 -5.56 4.00 10.64
N VAL A 99 -5.71 4.82 9.61
CA VAL A 99 -5.21 4.52 8.27
C VAL A 99 -4.10 5.50 7.91
N GLY A 100 -2.90 4.98 7.68
CA GLY A 100 -1.80 5.75 7.10
C GLY A 100 -1.91 5.75 5.58
N ILE A 101 -1.76 6.92 4.97
CA ILE A 101 -1.65 7.09 3.53
C ILE A 101 -0.24 7.63 3.26
N PHE A 102 0.58 6.84 2.57
CA PHE A 102 1.93 7.23 2.19
C PHE A 102 1.98 7.48 0.69
N GLY A 103 1.81 8.75 0.31
CA GLY A 103 1.91 9.21 -1.06
C GLY A 103 3.35 9.49 -1.47
N GLY A 104 3.73 9.09 -2.68
CA GLY A 104 5.09 9.32 -3.17
C GLY A 104 5.28 8.88 -4.61
N SER A 105 6.39 9.30 -5.23
CA SER A 105 6.71 8.83 -6.58
C SER A 105 7.12 7.35 -6.57
N PHE A 106 7.85 6.91 -5.53
CA PHE A 106 8.45 5.57 -5.39
C PHE A 106 9.24 5.17 -6.65
N ASP A 107 10.24 5.98 -7.00
CA ASP A 107 10.95 5.91 -8.27
C ASP A 107 12.47 5.87 -8.09
N PRO A 108 13.05 4.78 -7.55
CA PRO A 108 12.39 3.57 -7.06
C PRO A 108 12.06 3.62 -5.55
N PRO A 109 11.22 2.70 -5.01
CA PRO A 109 11.14 2.47 -3.58
C PRO A 109 12.49 1.93 -3.04
N HIS A 110 12.78 2.21 -1.77
CA HIS A 110 14.05 1.87 -1.13
C HIS A 110 13.88 1.74 0.38
N ARG A 111 14.94 1.36 1.11
CA ARG A 111 14.86 1.05 2.54
C ARG A 111 14.31 2.16 3.40
N ALA A 112 14.58 3.43 3.09
CA ALA A 112 13.99 4.53 3.84
C ALA A 112 12.45 4.52 3.83
N HIS A 113 11.83 4.14 2.70
CA HIS A 113 10.38 3.97 2.61
C HIS A 113 9.88 2.79 3.46
N LEU A 114 10.66 1.70 3.57
CA LEU A 114 10.30 0.50 4.33
C LEU A 114 10.47 0.71 5.84
N SER A 115 11.60 1.27 6.28
CA SER A 115 11.82 1.62 7.68
C SER A 115 10.80 2.66 8.17
N LEU A 116 10.35 3.55 7.29
CA LEU A 116 9.22 4.42 7.60
C LEU A 116 7.92 3.64 7.81
N ALA A 117 7.63 2.64 6.99
CA ALA A 117 6.43 1.84 7.17
C ALA A 117 6.41 1.18 8.55
N GLU A 118 7.55 0.63 8.97
CA GLU A 118 7.75 0.04 10.30
C GLU A 118 7.49 1.06 11.42
N ALA A 119 8.13 2.23 11.34
CA ALA A 119 7.96 3.30 12.31
C ALA A 119 6.50 3.77 12.36
N ALA A 120 5.86 3.98 11.21
CA ALA A 120 4.48 4.43 11.12
C ALA A 120 3.51 3.44 11.77
N PHE A 121 3.68 2.13 11.55
CA PHE A 121 2.85 1.12 12.21
C PHE A 121 2.98 1.16 13.74
N SER A 122 4.21 1.29 14.24
CA SER A 122 4.50 1.27 15.67
C SER A 122 4.04 2.57 16.37
N GLU A 123 4.53 3.72 15.90
CA GLU A 123 4.33 5.01 16.57
C GLU A 123 2.90 5.53 16.42
N LEU A 124 2.34 5.42 15.22
CA LEU A 124 0.99 5.90 14.96
C LEU A 124 -0.06 4.85 15.30
N LYS A 125 0.34 3.64 15.73
CA LYS A 125 -0.57 2.51 15.99
C LYS A 125 -1.58 2.34 14.85
N LEU A 126 -1.10 2.35 13.60
CA LEU A 126 -1.94 2.22 12.42
C LEU A 126 -2.55 0.83 12.36
N ASP A 127 -3.77 0.71 11.86
CA ASP A 127 -4.37 -0.58 11.50
C ASP A 127 -3.92 -0.99 10.09
N ARG A 128 -3.85 -0.01 9.18
CA ARG A 128 -3.46 -0.14 7.77
C ARG A 128 -2.51 0.97 7.36
N LEU A 129 -1.59 0.65 6.45
CA LEU A 129 -0.74 1.62 5.77
C LEU A 129 -0.86 1.41 4.26
N ILE A 130 -1.30 2.44 3.55
CA ILE A 130 -1.56 2.37 2.11
C ILE A 130 -0.51 3.20 1.39
N PHE A 131 0.32 2.53 0.59
CA PHE A 131 1.26 3.14 -0.34
C PHE A 131 0.52 3.57 -1.60
N VAL A 132 0.66 4.85 -1.96
CA VAL A 132 -0.03 5.45 -3.11
C VAL A 132 1.01 6.03 -4.07
N PRO A 133 1.44 5.26 -5.10
CA PRO A 133 2.31 5.78 -6.13
C PRO A 133 1.62 6.89 -6.94
N ALA A 134 2.22 8.07 -6.92
CA ALA A 134 1.71 9.20 -7.67
C ALA A 134 1.84 9.01 -9.18
N ALA A 135 0.85 9.49 -9.95
CA ALA A 135 0.95 9.62 -11.39
C ALA A 135 1.97 10.71 -11.74
N GLN A 136 1.68 11.94 -11.34
CA GLN A 136 2.58 13.08 -11.36
C GLN A 136 2.51 13.84 -10.04
N SER A 137 3.66 14.07 -9.39
CA SER A 137 3.71 14.92 -8.19
C SER A 137 3.51 16.38 -8.58
N PRO A 138 2.63 17.14 -7.90
CA PRO A 138 2.30 18.52 -8.26
C PRO A 138 3.50 19.48 -8.31
N LEU A 139 4.46 19.28 -7.42
CA LEU A 139 5.60 20.18 -7.24
C LEU A 139 6.84 19.74 -8.02
N LYS A 140 6.80 18.57 -8.68
CA LYS A 140 7.90 18.09 -9.51
C LYS A 140 7.64 18.44 -10.96
N THR A 141 8.62 19.07 -11.59
CA THR A 141 8.59 19.45 -13.02
C THR A 141 8.85 18.27 -13.94
N ARG A 142 9.59 17.26 -13.48
CA ARG A 142 9.92 16.05 -14.26
C ARG A 142 9.03 14.89 -13.84
N ALA A 143 8.55 14.14 -14.84
CA ALA A 143 7.89 12.86 -14.62
C ALA A 143 8.85 11.83 -14.00
N PRO A 144 8.31 10.82 -13.28
CA PRO A 144 9.11 9.69 -12.80
C PRO A 144 9.87 9.01 -13.94
N GLY A 145 11.06 8.49 -13.64
CA GLY A 145 11.90 7.76 -14.59
C GLY A 145 11.34 6.39 -14.97
N ALA A 146 10.60 5.73 -14.07
CA ALA A 146 9.91 4.47 -14.35
C ALA A 146 8.40 4.66 -14.56
N SER A 147 7.82 3.83 -15.43
CA SER A 147 6.37 3.81 -15.68
C SER A 147 5.57 3.47 -14.41
N GLY A 148 4.30 3.87 -14.36
CA GLY A 148 3.42 3.53 -13.22
C GLY A 148 3.36 2.03 -12.94
N ALA A 149 3.32 1.21 -14.00
CA ALA A 149 3.32 -0.25 -13.89
C ALA A 149 4.61 -0.79 -13.25
N LEU A 150 5.79 -0.28 -13.65
CA LEU A 150 7.06 -0.71 -13.06
C LEU A 150 7.22 -0.22 -11.62
N ARG A 151 6.72 0.97 -11.30
CA ARG A 151 6.70 1.47 -9.91
C ARG A 151 5.79 0.63 -9.02
N LEU A 152 4.64 0.17 -9.51
CA LEU A 152 3.80 -0.81 -8.80
C LEU A 152 4.50 -2.15 -8.62
N ALA A 153 5.19 -2.66 -9.64
CA ALA A 153 5.94 -3.91 -9.54
C ALA A 153 7.06 -3.81 -8.49
N MET A 154 7.83 -2.72 -8.50
CA MET A 154 8.86 -2.45 -7.50
C MET A 154 8.27 -2.31 -6.09
N LEU A 155 7.13 -1.62 -5.93
CA LEU A 155 6.46 -1.52 -4.63
C LEU A 155 5.98 -2.87 -4.10
N ARG A 156 5.35 -3.70 -4.96
CA ARG A 156 4.91 -5.05 -4.58
C ARG A 156 6.09 -5.91 -4.12
N ALA A 157 7.20 -5.86 -4.86
CA ALA A 157 8.42 -6.55 -4.51
C ALA A 157 8.99 -6.06 -3.16
N ALA A 158 9.07 -4.74 -2.97
CA ALA A 158 9.59 -4.13 -1.74
C ALA A 158 8.72 -4.41 -0.50
N LEU A 159 7.40 -4.49 -0.67
CA LEU A 159 6.43 -4.63 0.41
C LEU A 159 6.01 -6.06 0.71
N ALA A 160 6.50 -7.06 -0.03
CA ALA A 160 6.22 -8.47 0.23
C ALA A 160 6.45 -8.91 1.70
N PRO A 161 7.47 -8.39 2.44
CA PRO A 161 7.66 -8.69 3.85
C PRO A 161 6.65 -8.01 4.81
N PHE A 162 5.82 -7.09 4.33
CA PHE A 162 4.94 -6.24 5.14
C PHE A 162 3.45 -6.57 4.90
N PRO A 163 2.88 -7.62 5.53
CA PRO A 163 1.52 -8.09 5.23
C PRO A 163 0.40 -7.09 5.60
N ARG A 164 0.72 -6.05 6.35
CA ARG A 164 -0.22 -4.97 6.74
C ARG A 164 -0.12 -3.74 5.82
N ALA A 165 0.89 -3.70 4.94
CA ALA A 165 1.04 -2.65 3.95
C ALA A 165 0.21 -3.00 2.71
N GLU A 166 -0.52 -2.01 2.21
CA GLU A 166 -1.36 -2.11 1.02
C GLU A 166 -0.81 -1.16 -0.05
N ILE A 167 -1.08 -1.45 -1.32
CA ILE A 167 -0.72 -0.58 -2.43
C ILE A 167 -2.02 -0.22 -3.16
N SER A 168 -2.24 1.08 -3.37
CA SER A 168 -3.35 1.58 -4.18
C SER A 168 -2.84 2.15 -5.50
N SER A 169 -3.27 1.57 -6.62
CA SER A 169 -2.99 2.10 -7.97
C SER A 169 -3.90 3.25 -8.36
N TRP A 170 -4.82 3.69 -7.49
CA TRP A 170 -5.86 4.66 -7.82
C TRP A 170 -5.32 5.95 -8.44
N GLU A 171 -4.27 6.57 -7.86
CA GLU A 171 -3.68 7.78 -8.44
C GLU A 171 -3.09 7.55 -9.83
N LEU A 172 -2.50 6.38 -10.08
CA LEU A 172 -2.00 6.01 -11.41
C LEU A 172 -3.13 5.85 -12.43
N GLU A 173 -4.25 5.26 -12.00
CA GLU A 173 -5.44 5.06 -12.82
C GLU A 173 -6.14 6.39 -13.16
N GLN A 174 -6.14 7.35 -12.23
CA GLN A 174 -6.66 8.69 -12.51
C GLN A 174 -5.80 9.46 -13.53
N GLY A 175 -4.49 9.16 -13.58
CA GLY A 175 -3.53 9.89 -14.39
C GLY A 175 -3.41 11.37 -13.99
N GLY A 176 -2.66 12.13 -14.78
CA GLY A 176 -2.45 13.55 -14.55
C GLY A 176 -1.79 13.87 -13.19
N THR A 177 -2.08 15.05 -12.65
CA THR A 177 -1.52 15.50 -11.37
C THR A 177 -2.23 14.86 -10.17
N SER A 178 -1.44 14.22 -9.31
CA SER A 178 -1.89 13.62 -8.06
C SER A 178 -2.11 14.69 -6.98
N TRP A 179 -3.37 14.93 -6.62
CA TRP A 179 -3.73 15.86 -5.55
C TRP A 179 -4.08 15.10 -4.27
N SER A 180 -3.27 15.29 -3.21
CA SER A 180 -3.43 14.59 -1.93
C SER A 180 -4.84 14.70 -1.34
N VAL A 181 -5.51 15.85 -1.50
CA VAL A 181 -6.90 16.05 -1.04
C VAL A 181 -7.87 15.07 -1.69
N ARG A 182 -7.73 14.79 -3.00
CA ARG A 182 -8.59 13.83 -3.72
C ARG A 182 -8.29 12.39 -3.31
N THR A 183 -7.03 12.09 -3.07
CA THR A 183 -6.59 10.78 -2.58
C THR A 183 -7.20 10.47 -1.22
N VAL A 184 -7.18 11.43 -0.30
CA VAL A 184 -7.80 11.26 1.02
C VAL A 184 -9.30 11.06 0.89
N GLU A 185 -9.98 11.81 0.03
CA GLU A 185 -11.44 11.68 -0.17
C GLU A 185 -11.82 10.30 -0.71
N HIS A 186 -11.05 9.78 -1.67
CA HIS A 186 -11.23 8.41 -2.15
C HIS A 186 -11.16 7.38 -1.00
N PHE A 187 -10.23 7.56 -0.06
CA PHE A 187 -10.11 6.65 1.08
C PHE A 187 -11.12 6.90 2.19
N GLU A 188 -11.64 8.12 2.37
CA GLU A 188 -12.75 8.41 3.28
C GLU A 188 -14.01 7.62 2.87
N ASP A 189 -14.27 7.51 1.57
CA ASP A 189 -15.37 6.70 1.04
C ASP A 189 -15.13 5.19 1.30
N ALA A 190 -13.89 4.73 1.12
CA ALA A 190 -13.52 3.34 1.33
C ALA A 190 -13.46 2.92 2.81
N PHE A 191 -13.11 3.85 3.70
CA PHE A 191 -12.99 3.65 5.15
C PHE A 191 -13.75 4.72 5.94
N PRO A 192 -15.09 4.67 5.95
CA PRO A 192 -15.89 5.66 6.66
C PRO A 192 -15.56 5.69 8.15
N ARG A 193 -15.39 6.90 8.69
CA ARG A 193 -15.07 7.15 10.12
C ARG A 193 -13.66 6.72 10.56
N ALA A 194 -12.74 6.46 9.62
CA ALA A 194 -11.33 6.27 9.96
C ALA A 194 -10.65 7.59 10.35
N ASP A 195 -9.63 7.48 11.19
CA ASP A 195 -8.66 8.53 11.46
C ASP A 195 -7.52 8.40 10.45
N PHE A 196 -7.40 9.36 9.54
CA PHE A 196 -6.38 9.35 8.49
C PHE A 196 -5.08 10.04 8.93
N PHE A 197 -3.96 9.43 8.54
CA PHE A 197 -2.61 9.97 8.69
C PHE A 197 -1.98 10.12 7.32
N TRP A 198 -1.70 11.34 6.88
CA TRP A 198 -0.94 11.58 5.66
C TRP A 198 0.55 11.60 5.99
N ILE A 199 1.31 10.64 5.47
CA ILE A 199 2.73 10.45 5.80
C ILE A 199 3.61 11.00 4.69
N PHE A 200 4.59 11.84 5.05
CA PHE A 200 5.52 12.46 4.11
C PHE A 200 6.76 13.06 4.82
N GLY A 201 7.75 13.49 4.05
CA GLY A 201 9.03 14.03 4.55
C GLY A 201 8.95 15.44 5.15
N ALA A 202 9.81 15.76 6.12
CA ALA A 202 9.92 17.09 6.73
C ALA A 202 10.17 18.23 5.72
N ASP A 203 10.80 17.94 4.59
CA ASP A 203 11.08 18.89 3.51
C ASP A 203 9.81 19.49 2.89
N GLN A 204 8.71 18.75 2.86
CA GLN A 204 7.45 19.25 2.30
C GLN A 204 6.60 20.01 3.32
N LEU A 205 6.92 19.95 4.62
CA LEU A 205 6.07 20.54 5.66
C LEU A 205 6.01 22.07 5.53
N ALA A 206 7.14 22.69 5.19
CA ALA A 206 7.23 24.13 4.92
C ALA A 206 6.49 24.56 3.64
N LEU A 207 6.14 23.61 2.75
CA LEU A 207 5.45 23.85 1.49
C LEU A 207 3.97 23.44 1.54
N LEU A 208 3.46 23.02 2.71
CA LEU A 208 2.13 22.46 2.85
C LEU A 208 1.03 23.45 2.44
N ASP A 209 1.23 24.75 2.63
CA ASP A 209 0.30 25.81 2.19
C ASP A 209 0.20 25.98 0.68
N LYS A 210 1.20 25.50 -0.06
CA LYS A 210 1.19 25.48 -1.53
C LYS A 210 0.44 24.27 -2.09
N TRP A 211 0.01 23.34 -1.23
CA TRP A 211 -0.73 22.16 -1.68
C TRP A 211 -2.15 22.58 -2.04
N ARG A 212 -2.69 21.94 -3.08
CA ARG A 212 -4.06 22.19 -3.51
C ARG A 212 -5.04 21.87 -2.38
N ASP A 213 -5.91 22.84 -2.08
CA ASP A 213 -6.90 22.78 -1.02
C ASP A 213 -6.30 22.38 0.35
N ALA A 214 -5.13 22.92 0.68
CA ALA A 214 -4.37 22.56 1.88
C ALA A 214 -5.19 22.64 3.17
N GLU A 215 -6.01 23.67 3.35
CA GLU A 215 -6.88 23.81 4.52
C GLU A 215 -7.91 22.68 4.62
N ARG A 216 -8.53 22.31 3.49
CA ARG A 216 -9.47 21.17 3.40
C ARG A 216 -8.77 19.86 3.74
N LEU A 217 -7.56 19.65 3.23
CA LEU A 217 -6.74 18.50 3.57
C LEU A 217 -6.42 18.46 5.07
N CYS A 218 -6.02 19.59 5.67
CA CYS A 218 -5.73 19.69 7.11
C CYS A 218 -6.91 19.26 8.00
N ARG A 219 -8.14 19.52 7.58
CA ARG A 219 -9.35 19.12 8.33
C ARG A 219 -9.62 17.61 8.26
N LYS A 220 -9.10 16.92 7.25
CA LYS A 220 -9.34 15.49 6.98
C LYS A 220 -8.28 14.56 7.57
N VAL A 221 -7.04 15.03 7.70
CA VAL A 221 -5.90 14.17 8.11
C VAL A 221 -5.08 14.74 9.27
N LYS A 222 -4.35 13.84 9.94
CA LYS A 222 -3.18 14.18 10.74
C LYS A 222 -1.94 14.03 9.86
N PHE A 223 -1.05 15.00 9.85
CA PHE A 223 0.18 14.97 9.06
C PHE A 223 1.28 14.28 9.86
N ALA A 224 1.61 13.05 9.48
CA ALA A 224 2.72 12.30 10.05
C ALA A 224 4.01 12.66 9.30
N VAL A 225 4.83 13.51 9.92
CA VAL A 225 5.98 14.12 9.25
C VAL A 225 7.25 13.40 9.67
N MET A 226 7.92 12.81 8.69
CA MET A 226 9.17 12.08 8.90
C MET A 226 10.27 13.04 9.29
N CYS A 227 10.91 12.81 10.44
CA CYS A 227 12.03 13.62 10.90
C CYS A 227 13.08 12.78 11.61
N ARG A 228 14.34 13.25 11.55
CA ARG A 228 15.43 12.73 12.38
C ARG A 228 15.35 13.29 13.80
N ASP A 229 14.96 14.56 13.90
CA ASP A 229 14.74 15.28 15.15
C ASP A 229 13.42 16.05 15.05
N ALA A 230 12.51 15.80 15.99
CA ALA A 230 11.21 16.46 16.05
C ALA A 230 11.35 17.96 16.36
N ALA A 231 12.40 18.37 17.08
CA ALA A 231 12.66 19.78 17.39
C ALA A 231 13.13 20.57 16.15
N ALA A 232 13.67 19.88 15.15
CA ALA A 232 14.16 20.47 13.90
C ALA A 232 13.08 20.55 12.80
N LEU A 233 11.83 20.15 13.08
CA LEU A 233 10.75 20.27 12.10
C LEU A 233 10.49 21.75 11.78
N PRO A 234 10.38 22.10 10.48
CA PRO A 234 10.02 23.46 10.12
C PRO A 234 8.60 23.78 10.61
N PRO A 235 8.33 25.03 11.00
CA PRO A 235 6.99 25.41 11.44
C PRO A 235 5.99 25.28 10.28
N VAL A 236 4.76 24.90 10.62
CA VAL A 236 3.64 25.03 9.69
C VAL A 236 3.42 26.52 9.39
N SER A 237 3.09 26.83 8.13
CA SER A 237 2.77 28.20 7.72
C SER A 237 1.68 28.83 8.60
N ALA A 238 1.70 30.16 8.73
CA ALA A 238 0.73 30.87 9.56
C ALA A 238 -0.73 30.59 9.12
N ALA A 239 -0.96 30.44 7.80
CA ALA A 239 -2.26 30.13 7.23
C ALA A 239 -2.86 28.80 7.72
N LEU A 240 -2.03 27.84 8.10
CA LEU A 240 -2.48 26.49 8.48
C LEU A 240 -2.31 26.17 9.98
N ARG A 241 -1.70 27.06 10.77
CA ARG A 241 -1.34 26.81 12.18
C ARG A 241 -2.52 26.39 13.08
N GLY A 242 -3.74 26.88 12.80
CA GLY A 242 -4.95 26.54 13.58
C GLY A 242 -5.70 25.28 13.12
N VAL A 243 -5.34 24.73 11.95
CA VAL A 243 -6.07 23.60 11.32
C VAL A 243 -5.20 22.37 11.13
N ALA A 244 -3.91 22.54 10.85
CA ALA A 244 -2.99 21.45 10.60
C ALA A 244 -2.64 20.74 11.91
N ARG A 245 -2.77 19.41 11.91
CA ARG A 245 -2.37 18.55 13.02
C ARG A 245 -1.12 17.79 12.64
N VAL A 246 0.04 18.25 13.11
CA VAL A 246 1.34 17.61 12.82
C VAL A 246 1.69 16.61 13.90
N VAL A 247 2.13 15.43 13.48
CA VAL A 247 2.64 14.36 14.32
C VAL A 247 4.05 14.03 13.83
N PRO A 248 5.11 14.36 14.59
CA PRO A 248 6.46 13.94 14.24
C PRO A 248 6.51 12.40 14.20
N LEU A 249 7.14 11.86 13.16
CA LEU A 249 7.40 10.43 13.00
C LEU A 249 8.92 10.23 12.95
N ALA A 250 9.48 9.72 14.04
CA ALA A 250 10.92 9.53 14.14
C ALA A 250 11.34 8.37 13.24
N ILE A 251 12.34 8.60 12.39
CA ILE A 251 12.94 7.55 11.57
C ILE A 251 14.45 7.49 11.80
N PRO A 252 15.05 6.28 11.79
CA PRO A 252 16.50 6.15 11.81
C PRO A 252 17.14 6.98 10.69
N PRO A 253 18.29 7.64 10.95
CA PRO A 253 18.97 8.40 9.92
C PRO A 253 19.36 7.48 8.77
N MET A 254 18.89 7.83 7.58
CA MET A 254 19.25 7.18 6.33
C MET A 254 19.63 8.27 5.33
N ASP A 255 20.88 8.25 4.87
CA ASP A 255 21.35 9.06 3.75
C ASP A 255 21.14 8.28 2.46
N LEU A 256 19.87 8.21 2.04
CA LEU A 256 19.50 7.58 0.78
C LEU A 256 18.20 8.16 0.25
N SER A 257 18.27 8.78 -0.91
CA SER A 257 17.13 9.26 -1.70
C SER A 257 16.97 8.48 -2.99
N SER A 258 15.75 8.42 -3.53
CA SER A 258 15.52 7.91 -4.89
C SER A 258 16.36 8.63 -5.94
N THR A 259 16.67 9.92 -5.76
CA THR A 259 17.50 10.68 -6.70
C THR A 259 18.93 10.17 -6.73
N GLU A 260 19.55 9.93 -5.58
CA GLU A 260 20.89 9.34 -5.49
C GLU A 260 20.93 7.92 -6.02
N ILE A 261 19.87 7.13 -5.76
CA ILE A 261 19.74 5.78 -6.32
C ILE A 261 19.76 5.83 -7.84
N ARG A 262 18.93 6.69 -8.46
CA ARG A 262 18.90 6.84 -9.93
C ARG A 262 20.26 7.29 -10.47
N ALA A 263 20.95 8.21 -9.79
CA ALA A 263 22.29 8.66 -10.18
C ALA A 263 23.33 7.53 -10.13
N LYS A 264 23.32 6.71 -9.08
CA LYS A 264 24.21 5.53 -8.98
C LYS A 264 23.93 4.49 -10.07
N VAL A 265 22.66 4.22 -10.38
CA VAL A 265 22.29 3.32 -11.49
C VAL A 265 22.78 3.87 -12.82
N ALA A 266 22.60 5.17 -13.09
CA ALA A 266 23.08 5.83 -14.29
C ALA A 266 24.61 5.76 -14.44
N ALA A 267 25.34 5.83 -13.31
CA ALA A 267 26.79 5.70 -13.26
C ALA A 267 27.31 4.24 -13.33
N GLY A 268 26.44 3.25 -13.55
CA GLY A 268 26.82 1.83 -13.58
C GLY A 268 27.11 1.22 -12.20
N LYS A 269 26.86 1.95 -11.12
CA LYS A 269 27.18 1.58 -9.72
C LYS A 269 26.01 0.89 -9.01
N ILE A 270 25.23 0.10 -9.73
CA ILE A 270 24.03 -0.55 -9.17
C ILE A 270 24.37 -1.55 -8.04
N ASP A 271 25.56 -2.14 -8.07
CA ASP A 271 25.98 -3.11 -7.06
C ASP A 271 26.29 -2.46 -5.71
N GLU A 272 26.59 -1.16 -5.67
CA GLU A 272 26.72 -0.38 -4.43
C GLU A 272 25.36 -0.14 -3.74
N LEU A 273 24.24 -0.41 -4.42
CA LEU A 273 22.90 -0.22 -3.87
C LEU A 273 22.39 -1.45 -3.11
N ARG A 274 23.18 -2.54 -3.06
CA ARG A 274 22.85 -3.71 -2.24
C ARG A 274 22.70 -3.29 -0.80
N GLY A 275 21.63 -3.74 -0.15
CA GLY A 275 21.32 -3.36 1.22
C GLY A 275 20.84 -1.92 1.39
N CYS A 276 20.70 -1.13 0.32
CA CYS A 276 20.04 0.19 0.30
C CYS A 276 18.66 0.11 -0.39
N VAL A 277 18.58 -0.72 -1.42
CA VAL A 277 17.37 -1.04 -2.20
C VAL A 277 17.11 -2.55 -2.07
N PRO A 278 15.86 -2.99 -1.88
CA PRO A 278 15.53 -4.42 -1.87
C PRO A 278 16.05 -5.14 -3.12
N ALA A 279 16.52 -6.39 -2.95
CA ALA A 279 17.18 -7.13 -4.02
C ALA A 279 16.26 -7.32 -5.24
N GLU A 280 14.98 -7.61 -4.99
CA GLU A 280 13.95 -7.81 -5.98
C GLU A 280 13.66 -6.52 -6.78
N VAL A 281 13.74 -5.36 -6.10
CA VAL A 281 13.64 -4.06 -6.77
C VAL A 281 14.85 -3.82 -7.67
N LEU A 282 16.06 -4.16 -7.21
CA LEU A 282 17.27 -4.07 -8.04
C LEU A 282 17.19 -5.00 -9.26
N THR A 283 16.61 -6.18 -9.13
CA THR A 283 16.35 -7.10 -10.25
C THR A 283 15.44 -6.45 -11.28
N ILE A 284 14.29 -5.90 -10.85
CA ILE A 284 13.37 -5.19 -11.74
C ILE A 284 14.06 -4.02 -12.47
N ILE A 285 14.90 -3.25 -11.75
CA ILE A 285 15.68 -2.15 -12.33
C ILE A 285 16.63 -2.66 -13.43
N ARG A 286 17.33 -3.78 -13.20
CA ARG A 286 18.27 -4.37 -14.17
C ARG A 286 17.55 -4.89 -15.41
N GLU A 287 16.50 -5.68 -15.22
CA GLU A 287 15.75 -6.35 -16.30
C GLU A 287 15.03 -5.36 -17.21
N ASN A 288 14.57 -4.23 -16.65
CA ASN A 288 13.86 -3.20 -17.41
C ASN A 288 14.77 -2.02 -17.82
N HIS A 289 16.09 -2.16 -17.64
CA HIS A 289 17.10 -1.14 -17.97
C HIS A 289 16.77 0.28 -17.43
N LEU A 290 16.18 0.34 -16.24
CA LEU A 290 15.71 1.61 -15.68
C LEU A 290 16.88 2.53 -15.31
N TYR A 291 16.66 3.83 -15.48
CA TYR A 291 17.54 4.92 -15.03
C TYR A 291 18.94 4.96 -15.65
N ARG A 292 19.20 4.22 -16.74
CA ARG A 292 20.42 4.36 -17.52
C ARG A 292 20.27 5.55 -18.48
N TYR A 293 21.24 6.45 -18.49
CA TYR A 293 21.34 7.50 -19.51
C TYR A 293 22.18 6.97 -20.68
N GLY A 294 21.61 6.97 -21.89
CA GLY A 294 22.30 6.62 -23.13
C GLY A 294 22.13 5.18 -23.62
N SER A 295 20.93 4.81 -24.09
CA SER A 295 20.74 3.73 -25.07
C SER A 295 19.42 3.81 -25.86
N ASN A 296 18.70 4.93 -25.82
CA ASN A 296 17.38 5.05 -26.47
C ASN A 296 17.38 5.83 -27.79
N GLU A 297 18.47 6.47 -28.20
CA GLU A 297 18.56 7.06 -29.55
C GLU A 297 19.02 6.03 -30.61
N GLU A 298 19.84 5.03 -30.25
CA GLU A 298 20.27 4.01 -31.22
C GLU A 298 19.25 2.87 -31.45
N ASN A 299 18.33 2.65 -30.50
CA ASN A 299 17.38 1.53 -30.63
C ASN A 299 16.10 1.91 -31.40
N SER A 300 15.78 3.20 -31.52
CA SER A 300 14.71 3.66 -32.42
C SER A 300 15.07 3.46 -33.89
N GLY A 301 16.34 3.62 -34.27
CA GLY A 301 16.80 3.39 -35.64
C GLY A 301 16.95 1.90 -35.98
N LYS A 302 17.30 1.06 -35.00
CA LYS A 302 17.45 -0.39 -35.21
C LYS A 302 16.11 -1.13 -35.30
N ASP A 303 15.09 -0.71 -34.55
CA ASP A 303 13.75 -1.31 -34.64
C ASP A 303 13.02 -0.94 -35.95
N GLN A 304 13.24 0.27 -36.47
CA GLN A 304 12.77 0.68 -37.79
C GLN A 304 13.50 -0.11 -38.90
N ALA A 305 14.83 -0.18 -38.84
CA ALA A 305 15.63 -0.94 -39.82
C ALA A 305 15.37 -2.46 -39.80
N ARG A 306 14.93 -3.02 -38.66
CA ARG A 306 14.52 -4.43 -38.55
C ARG A 306 13.13 -4.69 -39.13
N ARG A 307 12.21 -3.73 -38.98
CA ARG A 307 10.88 -3.77 -39.60
C ARG A 307 10.97 -3.61 -41.11
N ASP A 308 11.80 -2.69 -41.59
CA ASP A 308 11.98 -2.43 -43.02
C ASP A 308 12.66 -3.61 -43.74
N ARG A 309 13.61 -4.29 -43.10
CA ARG A 309 14.20 -5.54 -43.62
C ARG A 309 13.26 -6.74 -43.58
N ALA A 310 12.29 -6.77 -42.66
CA ALA A 310 11.30 -7.84 -42.56
C ALA A 310 10.19 -7.68 -43.61
N SER A 311 9.87 -6.45 -44.02
CA SER A 311 8.98 -6.20 -45.17
C SER A 311 9.62 -6.55 -46.51
N ASP A 312 10.93 -6.33 -46.68
CA ASP A 312 11.64 -6.59 -47.95
C ASP A 312 11.96 -8.09 -48.16
N ALA A 313 11.98 -8.88 -47.08
CA ALA A 313 12.16 -10.34 -47.13
C ALA A 313 10.85 -11.11 -47.42
N GLY A 314 9.68 -10.44 -47.34
CA GLY A 314 8.37 -11.05 -47.59
C GLY A 314 7.92 -11.05 -49.06
N GLU A 315 8.65 -10.38 -49.96
CA GLU A 315 8.25 -10.19 -51.37
C GLU A 315 9.01 -11.11 -52.35
N LYS A 316 9.75 -12.13 -51.87
CA LYS A 316 10.51 -13.06 -52.73
C LYS A 316 9.99 -14.50 -52.81
N ASP A 317 8.89 -14.82 -52.14
CA ASP A 317 8.24 -16.14 -52.24
C ASP A 317 6.77 -16.00 -52.68
N ARG A 318 6.57 -15.67 -53.95
CA ARG A 318 5.32 -16.03 -54.65
C ARG A 318 5.66 -16.93 -55.83
N PRO A 319 5.09 -18.16 -55.90
CA PRO A 319 5.38 -19.08 -56.98
C PRO A 319 4.75 -18.58 -58.29
N ARG A 320 5.58 -18.55 -59.34
CA ARG A 320 5.13 -18.41 -60.74
C ARG A 320 4.18 -19.56 -61.08
N GLN A 321 2.91 -19.24 -61.31
CA GLN A 321 2.03 -20.11 -62.10
C GLN A 321 1.92 -19.54 -63.51
N ALA A 322 2.32 -20.38 -64.47
CA ALA A 322 2.17 -20.17 -65.89
C ALA A 322 0.71 -20.30 -66.32
N ARG A 323 0.28 -19.44 -67.24
CA ARG A 323 -0.68 -19.77 -68.30
C ARG A 323 -0.32 -19.00 -69.57
N GLU A 324 0.16 -19.75 -70.56
CA GLU A 324 -0.15 -19.56 -71.98
C GLU A 324 -1.68 -19.40 -72.12
N GLY A 325 -2.29 -18.64 -73.02
CA GLY A 325 -1.88 -17.89 -74.19
C GLY A 325 -3.18 -17.72 -75.00
N GLU A 326 -3.42 -16.56 -75.61
CA GLU A 326 -4.12 -16.46 -76.90
C GLU A 326 -4.16 -15.00 -77.38
N SER A 327 -3.65 -14.82 -78.58
CA SER A 327 -3.84 -13.67 -79.44
C SER A 327 -5.32 -13.50 -79.82
N VAL A 328 -5.77 -12.27 -80.08
CA VAL A 328 -6.35 -11.84 -81.38
C VAL A 328 -6.49 -10.31 -81.39
N ARG A 329 -6.30 -9.75 -82.59
CA ARG A 329 -6.24 -8.34 -82.99
C ARG A 329 -7.63 -7.73 -83.21
N GLY A 330 -7.66 -6.38 -83.22
CA GLY A 330 -8.67 -5.53 -83.89
C GLY A 330 -9.93 -5.32 -83.05
N GLY A 331 -10.57 -4.16 -82.98
CA GLY A 331 -10.57 -2.94 -83.78
C GLY A 331 -11.80 -2.13 -83.32
N GLU A 332 -11.90 -0.90 -83.81
CA GLU A 332 -12.82 0.19 -83.44
C GLU A 332 -14.34 -0.12 -83.30
N ALA A 333 -14.99 0.85 -82.64
CA ALA A 333 -16.42 1.19 -82.54
C ALA A 333 -17.24 0.51 -81.43
#